data_AF-A0A0D7KA58-F1
#
_entry.id   AF-A0A0D7KA58-F1
#
_cell.length_a   1.000
_cell.length_b   1.000
_cell.length_c   1.000
_cell.angle_alpha   90.00
_cell.angle_beta   90.00
_cell.angle_gamma   90.00
#
_symmetry.space_group_name_H-M   'P 1'
#
loop_
_entity.id
_entity.type
_entity.pdbx_description
1 polymer ?
#
loop_
_entity_poly.entity_id
_entity_poly.type
_entity_poly.pdbx_seq_one_letter_code
_entity_poly.pdbx_strand_id
1 'polypeptide(L)'
;MRSGTTRAADTDRTLGSAVASAAVLSLSLLAPTAAHAVDGCLVLLCFAAPSWKSIPQCVPPIRQVLRDLARGKAFPTCGMSGTGNSARHAWARAPGNCPPQYTRVQETESGPIYTCDYTGAITVSIDGKPFTRTWWGKGGDTVTDFSPVAKSQLGSWDTKYDDDRAAWQRSRP
;
A
#
# COMPACT_ATOMS: atom_id res chain seq x y z
N MET A 1 63.43 21.34 -41.34
CA MET A 1 63.52 20.19 -42.27
C MET A 1 64.01 19.01 -41.44
N ARG A 2 63.09 18.20 -40.91
CA ARG A 2 62.65 16.86 -41.38
C ARG A 2 63.69 15.75 -41.20
N SER A 3 63.18 14.61 -40.70
CA SER A 3 63.73 13.24 -40.68
C SER A 3 64.53 12.89 -39.42
N GLY A 4 64.27 11.79 -38.69
CA GLY A 4 63.32 10.70 -38.86
C GLY A 4 63.46 9.65 -37.72
N THR A 5 62.31 9.10 -37.31
CA THR A 5 62.00 7.71 -36.92
C THR A 5 63.04 6.77 -36.27
N THR A 6 62.78 6.45 -34.99
CA THR A 6 62.53 5.12 -34.35
C THR A 6 63.34 3.85 -34.70
N ARG A 7 63.81 3.14 -33.65
CA ARG A 7 63.60 1.69 -33.37
C ARG A 7 63.95 1.37 -31.90
N ALA A 8 63.03 0.73 -31.15
CA ALA A 8 63.02 -0.70 -30.74
C ALA A 8 64.00 -0.98 -29.56
N ALA A 9 63.78 -1.84 -28.58
CA ALA A 9 62.76 -2.81 -28.14
C ALA A 9 63.13 -3.09 -26.66
N ASP A 10 62.19 -3.05 -25.70
CA ASP A 10 61.50 -4.22 -25.13
C ASP A 10 62.27 -4.91 -23.99
N THR A 11 61.52 -5.68 -23.18
CA THR A 11 61.93 -6.69 -22.17
C THR A 11 61.91 -6.31 -20.67
N ASP A 12 60.71 -6.49 -20.09
CA ASP A 12 60.37 -7.48 -19.05
C ASP A 12 61.15 -7.53 -17.71
N ARG A 13 60.46 -7.07 -16.65
CA ARG A 13 60.10 -7.77 -15.39
C ARG A 13 61.18 -8.59 -14.65
N THR A 14 61.42 -8.26 -13.37
CA THR A 14 61.04 -9.12 -12.21
C THR A 14 61.49 -8.57 -10.84
N LEU A 15 60.54 -8.60 -9.90
CA LEU A 15 60.56 -8.90 -8.45
C LEU A 15 61.65 -8.38 -7.48
N GLY A 16 61.14 -7.74 -6.43
CA GLY A 16 61.74 -7.53 -5.10
C GLY A 16 61.19 -6.20 -4.55
N SER A 17 60.51 -6.06 -3.42
CA SER A 17 60.58 -6.75 -2.14
C SER A 17 59.42 -6.27 -1.25
N ALA A 18 59.34 -6.84 -0.05
CA ALA A 18 58.69 -6.32 1.16
C ALA A 18 57.20 -6.67 1.36
N VAL A 19 57.01 -7.72 2.16
CA VAL A 19 55.79 -8.01 2.91
C VAL A 19 55.60 -6.87 3.92
N ALA A 20 54.63 -5.99 3.67
CA ALA A 20 54.07 -5.09 4.66
C ALA A 20 52.60 -5.49 4.85
N SER A 21 52.31 -6.14 5.98
CA SER A 21 50.98 -6.56 6.38
C SER A 21 50.10 -5.33 6.65
N ALA A 22 49.47 -4.80 5.61
CA ALA A 22 48.39 -3.83 5.74
C ALA A 22 47.09 -4.61 5.99
N ALA A 23 46.66 -4.67 7.26
CA ALA A 23 45.32 -5.14 7.62
C ALA A 23 44.29 -4.17 7.03
N VAL A 24 43.78 -4.49 5.84
CA VAL A 24 42.65 -3.80 5.23
C VAL A 24 41.39 -4.19 6.00
N LEU A 25 40.98 -3.35 6.95
CA LEU A 25 39.64 -3.37 7.51
C LEU A 25 38.67 -2.98 6.39
N SER A 26 38.16 -3.98 5.68
CA SER A 26 37.07 -3.85 4.73
C SER A 26 35.81 -3.38 5.47
N LEU A 27 35.67 -2.07 5.62
CA LEU A 27 34.45 -1.45 6.15
C LEU A 27 33.36 -1.62 5.10
N SER A 28 32.63 -2.73 5.18
CA SER A 28 31.46 -3.00 4.34
C SER A 28 30.46 -1.87 4.54
N LEU A 29 30.30 -1.01 3.53
CA LEU A 29 29.23 -0.03 3.47
C LEU A 29 27.89 -0.81 3.42
N LEU A 30 27.28 -1.04 4.58
CA LEU A 30 25.84 -1.27 4.62
C LEU A 30 25.20 0.06 4.21
N ALA A 31 24.93 0.22 2.90
CA ALA A 31 24.04 1.25 2.44
C ALA A 31 22.73 1.11 3.23
N PRO A 32 22.23 2.16 3.90
CA PRO A 32 20.94 2.08 4.54
C PRO A 32 19.93 1.74 3.43
N THR A 33 19.32 0.56 3.49
CA THR A 33 18.09 0.34 2.75
C THR A 33 17.15 1.43 3.20
N ALA A 34 16.80 2.36 2.32
CA ALA A 34 15.79 3.36 2.62
C ALA A 34 14.61 2.59 3.22
N ALA A 35 14.34 2.81 4.51
CA ALA A 35 13.13 2.31 5.12
C ALA A 35 12.03 3.08 4.41
N HIS A 36 11.47 2.49 3.35
CA HIS A 36 10.32 3.04 2.65
C HIS A 36 9.13 2.94 3.61
N ALA A 37 9.08 3.87 4.55
CA ALA A 37 7.84 4.24 5.21
C ALA A 37 6.87 4.52 4.07
N VAL A 38 5.71 3.87 4.08
CA VAL A 38 4.74 4.09 3.01
C VAL A 38 4.38 5.57 3.03
N ASP A 39 4.49 6.22 1.88
CA ASP A 39 4.07 7.61 1.73
C ASP A 39 2.56 7.70 1.99
N GLY A 40 2.21 8.23 3.17
CA GLY A 40 0.81 8.36 3.60
C GLY A 40 -0.01 9.25 2.68
N CYS A 41 0.63 10.20 1.99
CA CYS A 41 -0.06 11.05 1.01
C CYS A 41 -0.39 10.29 -0.26
N LEU A 42 0.56 9.52 -0.78
CA LEU A 42 0.29 8.60 -1.89
C LEU A 42 -0.81 7.59 -1.53
N VAL A 43 -0.77 7.02 -0.32
CA VAL A 43 -1.78 6.07 0.16
C VAL A 43 -3.17 6.69 0.22
N LEU A 44 -3.28 7.91 0.77
CA LEU A 44 -4.55 8.64 0.82
C LEU A 44 -5.11 8.83 -0.59
N LEU A 45 -4.28 9.32 -1.53
CA LEU A 45 -4.70 9.53 -2.92
C LEU A 45 -5.10 8.22 -3.59
N CYS A 46 -4.35 7.14 -3.36
CA CYS A 46 -4.64 5.84 -3.94
C CYS A 46 -5.91 5.21 -3.38
N PHE A 47 -6.24 5.38 -2.10
CA PHE A 47 -7.54 4.93 -1.56
C PHE A 47 -8.72 5.81 -1.99
N ALA A 48 -8.47 7.03 -2.47
CA ALA A 48 -9.48 7.89 -3.09
C ALA A 48 -9.70 7.54 -4.58
N ALA A 49 -8.79 6.78 -5.20
CA ALA A 49 -8.85 6.51 -6.63
C ALA A 49 -10.03 5.58 -7.00
N PRO A 50 -10.63 5.77 -8.20
CA PRO A 50 -11.84 5.04 -8.62
C PRO A 50 -11.63 3.53 -8.71
N SER A 51 -10.42 3.10 -9.12
CA SER A 51 -10.05 1.69 -9.25
C SER A 51 -8.56 1.53 -8.96
N TRP A 52 -8.14 1.65 -7.69
CA TRP A 52 -6.71 1.64 -7.32
C TRP A 52 -5.94 0.41 -7.81
N LYS A 53 -6.62 -0.74 -7.94
CA LYS A 53 -6.03 -1.99 -8.47
C LYS A 53 -5.61 -1.88 -9.94
N SER A 54 -6.25 -0.99 -10.69
CA SER A 54 -5.96 -0.70 -12.10
C SER A 54 -4.89 0.38 -12.28
N ILE A 55 -4.38 0.94 -11.17
CA ILE A 55 -3.41 2.03 -11.16
C ILE A 55 -2.07 1.48 -10.66
N PRO A 56 -1.07 1.24 -11.54
CA PRO A 56 0.16 0.53 -11.17
C PRO A 56 0.92 1.14 -10.00
N GLN A 57 0.96 2.48 -9.90
CA GLN A 57 1.61 3.20 -8.80
C GLN A 57 0.89 3.04 -7.45
N CYS A 58 -0.40 2.68 -7.45
CA CYS A 58 -1.18 2.48 -6.23
C CYS A 58 -1.11 1.05 -5.70
N VAL A 59 -0.79 0.08 -6.55
CA VAL A 59 -0.84 -1.34 -6.20
C VAL A 59 0.20 -1.71 -5.11
N PRO A 60 1.50 -1.40 -5.27
CA PRO A 60 2.49 -1.70 -4.24
C PRO A 60 2.23 -1.01 -2.88
N PRO A 61 1.99 0.32 -2.79
CA PRO A 61 1.84 0.99 -1.51
C PRO A 61 0.58 0.58 -0.76
N ILE A 62 -0.56 0.40 -1.44
CA ILE A 62 -1.78 -0.09 -0.78
C ILE A 62 -1.56 -1.50 -0.23
N ARG A 63 -1.02 -2.43 -1.03
CA ARG A 63 -0.73 -3.79 -0.56
C ARG A 63 0.23 -3.80 0.64
N GLN A 64 1.22 -2.90 0.65
CA GLN A 64 2.13 -2.76 1.78
C GLN A 64 1.40 -2.27 3.04
N VAL A 65 0.57 -1.23 2.95
CA VAL A 65 -0.21 -0.74 4.10
C VAL A 65 -1.14 -1.81 4.64
N LEU A 66 -1.85 -2.54 3.79
CA LEU A 66 -2.75 -3.61 4.25
C LEU A 66 -1.99 -4.73 4.98
N ARG A 67 -0.81 -5.12 4.48
CA ARG A 67 0.08 -6.06 5.18
C ARG A 67 0.59 -5.51 6.51
N ASP A 68 0.93 -4.23 6.55
CA ASP A 68 1.41 -3.56 7.77
C ASP A 68 0.30 -3.49 8.83
N LEU A 69 -0.92 -3.14 8.44
CA LEU A 69 -2.10 -3.18 9.32
C LEU A 69 -2.37 -4.60 9.82
N ALA A 70 -2.27 -5.62 8.95
CA ALA A 70 -2.43 -7.02 9.35
C ALA A 70 -1.40 -7.47 10.42
N ARG A 71 -0.26 -6.78 10.51
CA ARG A 71 0.79 -6.98 11.52
C ARG A 71 0.66 -6.03 12.73
N GLY A 72 -0.45 -5.29 12.83
CA GLY A 72 -0.72 -4.37 13.94
C GLY A 72 0.02 -3.04 13.87
N LYS A 73 0.64 -2.69 12.72
CA LYS A 73 1.25 -1.37 12.56
C LYS A 73 0.19 -0.29 12.40
N ALA A 74 0.56 0.94 12.75
CA ALA A 74 -0.30 2.10 12.57
C ALA A 74 -0.53 2.42 11.08
N PHE A 75 -1.70 3.00 10.78
CA PHE A 75 -2.01 3.53 9.45
C PHE A 75 -1.19 4.81 9.20
N PRO A 76 -0.59 5.01 8.02
CA PRO A 76 0.24 6.18 7.74
C PRO A 76 -0.62 7.46 7.71
N THR A 77 -0.03 8.58 8.11
CA THR A 77 -0.65 9.92 8.02
C THR A 77 -0.08 10.70 6.83
N CYS A 78 -0.88 11.63 6.29
CA CYS A 78 -0.43 12.57 5.28
C CYS A 78 -0.45 13.99 5.85
N GLY A 79 0.72 14.60 6.03
CA GLY A 79 0.82 16.00 6.49
C GLY A 79 0.45 17.02 5.42
N MET A 80 0.53 16.64 4.14
CA MET A 80 0.28 17.51 2.99
C MET A 80 -1.16 17.44 2.47
N SER A 81 -2.07 16.71 3.13
CA SER A 81 -3.44 16.53 2.63
C SER A 81 -4.27 17.81 2.68
N GLY A 82 -3.87 18.79 3.50
CA GLY A 82 -4.66 19.99 3.76
C GLY A 82 -5.81 19.72 4.74
N THR A 83 -6.43 20.80 5.21
CA THR A 83 -7.51 20.74 6.19
C THR A 83 -8.72 19.99 5.65
N GLY A 84 -9.32 19.11 6.46
CA GLY A 84 -10.51 18.34 6.09
C GLY A 84 -10.23 17.06 5.29
N ASN A 85 -9.03 16.90 4.75
CA ASN A 85 -8.64 15.73 3.98
C ASN A 85 -7.89 14.74 4.86
N SER A 86 -8.36 13.49 4.93
CA SER A 86 -7.70 12.44 5.71
C SER A 86 -8.01 11.04 5.21
N ALA A 87 -7.12 10.10 5.52
CA ALA A 87 -7.39 8.67 5.43
C ALA A 87 -7.19 8.06 6.81
N ARG A 88 -8.16 7.27 7.27
CA ARG A 88 -8.15 6.68 8.63
C ARG A 88 -8.56 5.23 8.60
N HIS A 89 -7.86 4.42 9.38
CA HIS A 89 -8.17 3.01 9.57
C HIS A 89 -9.07 2.78 10.80
N ALA A 90 -10.00 1.83 10.69
CA ALA A 90 -10.76 1.29 11.79
C ALA A 90 -10.98 -0.23 11.60
N TRP A 91 -10.89 -1.02 12.66
CA TRP A 91 -11.16 -2.45 12.60
C TRP A 91 -12.63 -2.72 12.25
N ALA A 92 -12.88 -3.74 11.44
CA ALA A 92 -14.22 -4.13 11.06
C ALA A 92 -14.89 -4.82 12.23
N ARG A 93 -16.20 -4.59 12.37
CA ARG A 93 -17.01 -5.17 13.44
C ARG A 93 -18.44 -5.26 12.97
N ALA A 94 -19.00 -6.45 12.84
CA ALA A 94 -20.42 -6.60 12.58
C ALA A 94 -21.24 -6.37 13.87
N PRO A 95 -22.45 -5.79 13.78
CA PRO A 95 -23.07 -5.22 12.59
C PRO A 95 -22.63 -3.76 12.27
N GLY A 96 -21.84 -3.10 13.12
CA GLY A 96 -21.57 -1.65 13.02
C GLY A 96 -20.63 -1.22 11.88
N ASN A 97 -19.36 -1.62 11.93
CA ASN A 97 -18.34 -1.30 10.91
C ASN A 97 -18.15 -2.46 9.92
N CYS A 98 -19.25 -3.08 9.49
CA CYS A 98 -19.25 -4.10 8.47
C CYS A 98 -20.47 -3.89 7.55
N PRO A 99 -20.31 -3.89 6.23
CA PRO A 99 -21.45 -3.81 5.34
C PRO A 99 -22.34 -5.05 5.50
N PRO A 100 -23.68 -4.93 5.51
CA PRO A 100 -24.54 -6.07 5.83
C PRO A 100 -24.48 -7.20 4.78
N GLN A 101 -24.08 -6.91 3.53
CA GLN A 101 -23.84 -7.93 2.50
C GLN A 101 -22.59 -8.78 2.77
N TYR A 102 -21.72 -8.34 3.69
CA TYR A 102 -20.52 -9.08 4.11
C TYR A 102 -20.57 -9.45 5.61
N THR A 103 -21.74 -9.34 6.23
CA THR A 103 -21.97 -9.82 7.59
C THR A 103 -22.43 -11.28 7.52
N ARG A 104 -21.93 -12.12 8.44
CA ARG A 104 -22.41 -13.48 8.65
C ARG A 104 -23.06 -13.59 10.01
N VAL A 105 -24.20 -14.27 10.06
CA VAL A 105 -24.96 -14.53 11.28
C VAL A 105 -24.92 -16.03 11.55
N GLN A 106 -24.56 -16.39 12.78
CA GLN A 106 -24.63 -17.76 13.26
C GLN A 106 -25.54 -17.78 14.48
N GLU A 107 -26.62 -18.54 14.42
CA GLU A 107 -27.50 -18.74 15.56
C GLU A 107 -26.82 -19.69 16.56
N THR A 108 -26.76 -19.28 17.82
CA THR A 108 -26.27 -20.13 18.92
C THR A 108 -27.30 -20.15 20.03
N GLU A 109 -27.16 -21.09 20.98
CA GLU A 109 -28.02 -21.14 22.18
C GLU A 109 -27.99 -19.83 22.99
N SER A 110 -26.90 -19.07 22.91
CA SER A 110 -26.72 -17.77 23.57
C SER A 110 -27.23 -16.57 22.74
N GLY A 111 -27.81 -16.82 21.57
CA GLY A 111 -28.25 -15.80 20.62
C GLY A 111 -27.35 -15.69 19.36
N PRO A 112 -27.65 -14.74 18.46
CA PRO A 112 -26.95 -14.61 17.19
C PRO A 112 -25.54 -14.03 17.35
N ILE A 113 -24.56 -14.70 16.74
CA ILE A 113 -23.19 -14.22 16.60
C ILE A 113 -23.03 -13.57 15.23
N TYR A 114 -22.57 -12.32 15.22
CA TYR A 114 -22.27 -11.57 14.01
C TYR A 114 -20.77 -11.53 13.74
N THR A 115 -20.37 -11.92 12.54
CA THR A 115 -18.99 -11.83 12.07
C THR A 115 -18.93 -11.05 10.76
N CYS A 116 -17.77 -10.44 10.47
CA CYS A 116 -17.55 -9.70 9.22
C CYS A 116 -16.53 -10.46 8.38
N ASP A 117 -16.78 -10.55 7.06
CA ASP A 117 -15.82 -11.17 6.14
C ASP A 117 -14.50 -10.38 6.05
N TYR A 118 -14.56 -9.07 6.33
CA TYR A 118 -13.41 -8.18 6.30
C TYR A 118 -12.81 -7.96 7.68
N THR A 119 -11.50 -7.67 7.69
CA THR A 119 -10.72 -7.45 8.91
C THR A 119 -10.77 -5.98 9.36
N GLY A 120 -10.69 -5.05 8.42
CA GLY A 120 -10.66 -3.63 8.70
C GLY A 120 -11.27 -2.79 7.59
N ALA A 121 -11.39 -1.49 7.83
CA ALA A 121 -11.86 -0.52 6.87
C ALA A 121 -10.98 0.73 6.91
N ILE A 122 -10.76 1.32 5.74
CA ILE A 122 -10.04 2.58 5.57
C ILE A 122 -11.02 3.57 4.96
N THR A 123 -11.28 4.67 5.67
CA THR A 123 -12.14 5.75 5.19
C THR A 123 -11.27 6.91 4.73
N VAL A 124 -11.45 7.35 3.49
CA VAL A 124 -10.93 8.62 3.00
C VAL A 124 -12.04 9.66 3.13
N SER A 125 -11.71 10.81 3.70
CA SER A 125 -12.56 12.00 3.72
C SER A 125 -11.93 13.11 2.91
N ILE A 126 -12.74 13.83 2.13
CA ILE A 126 -12.37 15.04 1.40
C ILE A 126 -13.27 16.17 1.91
N ASP A 127 -12.68 17.31 2.28
CA ASP A 127 -13.39 18.46 2.88
C ASP A 127 -14.27 18.06 4.10
N GLY A 128 -13.76 17.13 4.92
CA GLY A 128 -14.44 16.62 6.11
C GLY A 128 -15.57 15.62 5.83
N LYS A 129 -15.88 15.34 4.57
CA LYS A 129 -16.97 14.43 4.17
C LYS A 129 -16.41 13.08 3.71
N PRO A 130 -17.05 11.96 4.05
CA PRO A 130 -16.64 10.65 3.53
C PRO A 130 -16.64 10.63 2.00
N PHE A 131 -15.51 10.21 1.44
CA PHE A 131 -15.30 10.10 -0.01
C PHE A 131 -15.31 8.63 -0.43
N THR A 132 -14.44 7.82 0.16
CA THR A 132 -14.43 6.36 -0.02
C THR A 132 -14.36 5.65 1.32
N ARG A 133 -14.88 4.43 1.36
CA ARG A 133 -14.60 3.47 2.43
C ARG A 133 -14.20 2.13 1.82
N THR A 134 -12.96 1.73 2.05
CA THR A 134 -12.41 0.46 1.56
C THR A 134 -12.32 -0.54 2.69
N TRP A 135 -13.09 -1.63 2.62
CA TRP A 135 -12.92 -2.78 3.52
C TRP A 135 -11.83 -3.70 2.99
N TRP A 136 -11.04 -4.28 3.88
CA TRP A 136 -9.89 -5.10 3.54
C TRP A 136 -9.80 -6.35 4.42
N GLY A 137 -9.33 -7.45 3.83
CA GLY A 137 -9.07 -8.72 4.51
C GLY A 137 -7.59 -9.08 4.53
N LYS A 138 -7.19 -10.00 5.42
CA LYS A 138 -5.79 -10.49 5.50
C LYS A 138 -5.30 -11.16 4.21
N GLY A 139 -6.22 -11.70 3.40
CA GLY A 139 -5.93 -12.30 2.09
C GLY A 139 -5.57 -11.29 1.00
N GLY A 140 -5.68 -9.98 1.27
CA GLY A 140 -5.46 -8.92 0.29
C GLY A 140 -6.72 -8.52 -0.49
N ASP A 141 -7.84 -9.18 -0.22
CA ASP A 141 -9.15 -8.79 -0.75
C ASP A 141 -9.56 -7.42 -0.24
N THR A 142 -10.09 -6.62 -1.14
CA THR A 142 -10.66 -5.31 -0.81
C THR A 142 -11.92 -5.06 -1.60
N VAL A 143 -12.84 -4.31 -1.00
CA VAL A 143 -14.01 -3.73 -1.67
C VAL A 143 -14.18 -2.28 -1.22
N THR A 144 -14.52 -1.39 -2.15
CA THR A 144 -14.59 0.05 -1.91
C THR A 144 -16.00 0.55 -2.17
N ASP A 145 -16.61 1.16 -1.16
CA ASP A 145 -17.81 1.96 -1.31
C ASP A 145 -17.41 3.40 -1.62
N PHE A 146 -17.99 3.96 -2.67
CA PHE A 146 -17.80 5.34 -3.11
C PHE A 146 -19.04 6.14 -2.74
N SER A 147 -18.84 7.28 -2.06
CA SER A 147 -19.95 8.15 -1.69
C SER A 147 -20.65 8.72 -2.94
N PRO A 148 -21.90 9.22 -2.84
CA PRO A 148 -22.57 9.86 -3.98
C PRO A 148 -21.76 11.01 -4.58
N VAL A 149 -21.07 11.79 -3.73
CA VAL A 149 -20.16 12.86 -4.17
C VAL A 149 -18.97 12.30 -4.94
N ALA A 150 -18.37 11.21 -4.46
CA ALA A 150 -17.28 10.56 -5.18
C ALA A 150 -17.73 10.04 -6.55
N LYS A 151 -18.88 9.36 -6.59
CA LYS A 151 -19.46 8.82 -7.84
C LYS A 151 -19.74 9.93 -8.86
N SER A 152 -20.30 11.06 -8.43
CA SER A 152 -20.57 12.20 -9.31
C SER A 152 -19.30 12.86 -9.85
N GLN A 153 -18.20 12.84 -9.09
CA GLN A 153 -16.92 13.43 -9.50
C GLN A 153 -16.08 12.50 -10.38
N LEU A 154 -16.11 11.19 -10.13
CA LEU A 154 -15.24 10.20 -10.79
C LEU A 154 -15.79 9.73 -12.14
N GLY A 155 -17.12 9.69 -12.30
CA GLY A 155 -17.79 9.19 -13.51
C GLY A 155 -17.73 7.66 -13.68
N SER A 156 -16.63 7.02 -13.33
CA SER A 156 -16.45 5.56 -13.28
C SER A 156 -15.67 5.14 -12.04
N TRP A 157 -15.96 3.96 -11.50
CA TRP A 157 -15.32 3.41 -10.29
C TRP A 157 -15.45 1.88 -10.27
N ASP A 158 -14.72 1.22 -9.36
CA ASP A 158 -14.90 -0.21 -9.07
C ASP A 158 -16.28 -0.45 -8.46
N THR A 159 -17.19 -1.04 -9.25
CA THR A 159 -18.60 -1.24 -8.89
C THR A 159 -18.84 -2.42 -7.97
N LYS A 160 -17.81 -3.21 -7.62
CA LYS A 160 -17.99 -4.46 -6.85
C LYS A 160 -18.86 -4.28 -5.60
N TYR A 161 -18.66 -3.19 -4.85
CA TYR A 161 -19.46 -2.92 -3.66
C TYR A 161 -20.95 -2.74 -3.98
N ASP A 162 -21.24 -1.98 -5.03
CA ASP A 162 -22.59 -1.64 -5.47
C ASP A 162 -23.31 -2.89 -6.00
N ASP A 163 -22.60 -3.70 -6.79
CA ASP A 163 -23.12 -4.95 -7.36
C ASP A 163 -23.43 -5.96 -6.24
N ASP A 164 -22.51 -6.14 -5.30
CA ASP A 164 -22.71 -7.02 -4.13
C ASP A 164 -23.85 -6.52 -3.23
N ARG A 165 -23.97 -5.18 -3.04
CA ARG A 165 -25.08 -4.56 -2.31
C ARG A 165 -26.42 -4.82 -2.98
N ALA A 166 -26.51 -4.65 -4.30
CA ALA A 166 -27.72 -4.85 -5.07
C ALA A 166 -28.14 -6.33 -5.08
N ALA A 167 -27.18 -7.25 -5.23
CA ALA A 167 -27.44 -8.69 -5.13
C ALA A 167 -27.98 -9.07 -3.75
N TRP A 168 -27.36 -8.57 -2.68
CA TRP A 168 -27.82 -8.81 -1.31
C TRP A 168 -29.23 -8.26 -1.08
N GLN A 169 -29.53 -7.04 -1.53
CA GLN A 169 -30.88 -6.46 -1.39
C GLN A 169 -31.95 -7.29 -2.10
N ARG A 170 -31.67 -7.80 -3.31
CA ARG A 170 -32.60 -8.67 -4.05
C ARG A 170 -32.84 -10.02 -3.38
N SER A 171 -31.90 -10.48 -2.55
CA SER A 171 -32.05 -11.75 -1.81
C SER A 171 -32.84 -11.61 -0.51
N ARG A 172 -33.21 -10.39 -0.10
CA ARG A 172 -33.96 -10.16 1.13
C ARG A 172 -35.46 -10.43 0.91
N PRO A 173 -36.14 -11.06 1.89
CA PRO A 173 -37.60 -11.19 1.89
C PRO A 173 -38.32 -9.85 1.86
#